data_AF-A0A6N8G1X3-F1
#
_entry.id   AF-A0A6N8G1X3-F1
#
_cell.length_a   1.000
_cell.length_b   1.000
_cell.length_c   1.000
_cell.angle_alpha   90.00
_cell.angle_beta   90.00
_cell.angle_gamma   90.00
#
_symmetry.space_group_name_H-M   'P 1'
#
loop_
_entity.id
_entity.type
_entity.pdbx_description
1 polymer ?
#
loop_
_entity_poly.entity_id
_entity_poly.type
_entity_poly.pdbx_seq_one_letter_code
_entity_poly.pdbx_strand_id
1 'polypeptide(L)'
;MNKKQPVVIGWQPYRAEAVCQSLSPEQWQRLSCGQGSKGEREYEWARVAVNCGDAGDFQRWLVFRRALEQIDQPQHVSYYQVFAPKDTSLATIAKVAGKRWGIEECFKLAKSQLGLADYEVRSWVGWHRHMTLVLAAQAFLTVLRAQVEPLIQSSDSSSPLFAPTGSLAAFKVLRGCSLS
;
A
#
# COMPACT_ATOMS: atom_id res chain seq x y z
N MET A 1 6.56 -13.19 -5.86
CA MET A 1 7.20 -14.28 -6.64
C MET A 1 8.53 -14.63 -5.96
N ASN A 2 9.00 -15.89 -5.99
CA ASN A 2 10.29 -16.26 -5.39
C ASN A 2 11.43 -15.95 -6.37
N LYS A 3 12.57 -15.43 -5.90
CA LYS A 3 13.76 -15.12 -6.73
C LYS A 3 14.31 -16.33 -7.50
N LYS A 4 14.10 -17.55 -6.99
CA LYS A 4 14.52 -18.81 -7.62
C LYS A 4 13.52 -19.35 -8.65
N GLN A 5 12.36 -18.72 -8.81
CA GLN A 5 11.32 -19.22 -9.69
C GLN A 5 11.76 -19.06 -11.17
N PRO A 6 11.65 -20.12 -11.99
CA PRO A 6 11.96 -20.03 -13.41
C PRO A 6 10.88 -19.20 -14.13
N VAL A 7 11.33 -18.36 -15.06
CA VAL A 7 10.52 -17.57 -15.98
C VAL A 7 10.99 -17.82 -17.41
N VAL A 8 10.06 -17.95 -18.34
CA VAL A 8 10.39 -18.22 -19.75
C VAL A 8 10.37 -16.91 -20.51
N ILE A 9 11.48 -16.58 -21.16
CA ILE A 9 11.65 -15.40 -22.01
C ILE A 9 12.25 -15.87 -23.34
N GLY A 10 11.67 -15.49 -24.47
CA GLY A 10 12.11 -15.98 -25.78
C GLY A 10 12.09 -17.51 -25.90
N TRP A 11 11.16 -18.18 -25.21
CA TRP A 11 11.08 -19.65 -25.13
C TRP A 11 12.26 -20.35 -24.44
N GLN A 12 13.12 -19.59 -23.73
CA GLN A 12 14.18 -20.15 -22.89
C GLN A 12 13.91 -19.88 -21.39
N PRO A 13 14.23 -20.84 -20.51
CA PRO A 13 14.03 -20.67 -19.07
C PRO A 13 15.18 -19.86 -18.45
N TYR A 14 14.83 -18.80 -17.72
CA TYR A 14 15.73 -17.98 -16.93
C TYR A 14 15.29 -17.96 -15.46
N ARG A 15 16.22 -17.71 -14.54
CA ARG A 15 15.85 -17.40 -13.15
C ARG A 15 15.50 -15.92 -13.05
N ALA A 16 14.46 -15.59 -12.28
CA ALA A 16 14.05 -14.20 -12.09
C ALA A 16 15.19 -13.30 -11.59
N GLU A 17 16.06 -13.81 -10.73
CA GLU A 17 17.27 -13.11 -10.26
C GLU A 17 18.28 -12.83 -11.39
N ALA A 18 18.54 -13.81 -12.26
CA ALA A 18 19.44 -13.62 -13.40
C ALA A 18 18.89 -12.58 -14.39
N VAL A 19 17.58 -12.59 -14.63
CA VAL A 19 16.91 -11.55 -15.43
C VAL A 19 17.10 -10.18 -14.78
N CYS A 20 16.87 -10.06 -13.47
CA CYS A 20 17.05 -8.80 -12.75
C CYS A 20 18.48 -8.25 -12.84
N GLN A 21 19.50 -9.13 -12.75
CA GLN A 21 20.91 -8.76 -12.84
C GLN A 21 21.35 -8.38 -14.26
N SER A 22 20.66 -8.90 -15.28
CA SER A 22 20.93 -8.55 -16.68
C SER A 22 20.36 -7.19 -17.11
N LEU A 23 19.53 -6.56 -16.26
CA LEU A 23 18.91 -5.28 -16.59
C LEU A 23 19.93 -4.14 -16.54
N SER A 24 19.98 -3.34 -17.60
CA SER A 24 20.77 -2.11 -17.61
C SER A 24 20.14 -1.03 -16.72
N PRO A 25 20.91 -0.06 -16.21
CA PRO A 25 20.38 1.04 -15.40
C PRO A 25 19.25 1.82 -16.08
N GLU A 26 19.28 1.96 -17.41
CA GLU A 26 18.28 2.68 -18.22
C GLU A 26 16.89 2.00 -18.23
N GLN A 27 16.83 0.70 -17.95
CA GLN A 27 15.57 -0.05 -17.87
C GLN A 27 14.85 0.18 -16.53
N TRP A 28 15.50 0.80 -15.56
CA TRP A 28 14.93 1.16 -14.27
C TRP A 28 14.35 2.57 -14.31
N GLN A 29 13.09 2.69 -13.93
CA GLN A 29 12.35 3.95 -13.85
C GLN A 29 12.00 4.25 -12.40
N ARG A 30 12.29 5.48 -11.96
CA ARG A 30 11.85 5.97 -10.64
C ARG A 30 10.37 6.30 -10.69
N LEU A 31 9.58 5.57 -9.91
CA LEU A 31 8.14 5.72 -9.87
C LEU A 31 7.62 5.68 -8.43
N SER A 32 6.66 6.57 -8.15
CA SER A 32 5.94 6.64 -6.89
C SER A 32 4.85 5.57 -6.82
N CYS A 33 4.75 4.86 -5.69
CA CYS A 33 3.74 3.84 -5.45
C CYS A 33 2.40 4.40 -4.96
N GLY A 34 2.24 5.72 -4.97
CA GLY A 34 1.14 6.46 -4.34
C GLY A 34 1.55 7.11 -3.01
N GLN A 35 0.68 7.97 -2.49
CA GLN A 35 0.89 8.61 -1.19
C GLN A 35 0.89 7.58 -0.06
N GLY A 36 1.98 7.50 0.69
CA GLY A 36 2.05 6.76 1.93
C GLY A 36 1.86 7.66 3.14
N SER A 37 1.68 7.06 4.32
CA SER A 37 1.60 7.75 5.62
C SER A 37 2.84 8.58 6.00
N LYS A 38 3.91 8.56 5.20
CA LYS A 38 5.16 9.32 5.39
C LYS A 38 5.56 10.13 4.14
N GLY A 39 4.65 10.34 3.19
CA GLY A 39 4.92 11.00 1.90
C GLY A 39 4.95 10.05 0.70
N GLU A 40 5.35 10.56 -0.46
CA GLU A 40 5.50 9.77 -1.68
C GLU A 40 6.54 8.67 -1.50
N ARG A 41 6.17 7.43 -1.84
CA ARG A 41 7.09 6.30 -1.75
C ARG A 41 7.66 6.00 -3.11
N GLU A 42 8.82 6.59 -3.36
CA GLU A 42 9.58 6.38 -4.58
C GLU A 42 10.38 5.08 -4.51
N TYR A 43 10.34 4.33 -5.60
CA TYR A 43 11.16 3.16 -5.81
C TYR A 43 11.64 3.14 -7.25
N GLU A 44 12.70 2.37 -7.53
CA GLU A 44 13.06 2.04 -8.89
C GLU A 44 12.33 0.77 -9.33
N TRP A 45 11.70 0.86 -10.49
CA TRP A 45 10.90 -0.17 -11.10
C TRP A 45 11.44 -0.55 -12.46
N ALA A 46 11.45 -1.84 -12.76
CA ALA A 46 11.74 -2.34 -14.10
C ALA A 46 10.73 -3.43 -14.45
N ARG A 47 10.51 -3.64 -15.75
CA ARG A 47 9.67 -4.73 -16.25
C ARG A 47 10.29 -5.41 -17.45
N VAL A 48 10.05 -6.71 -17.57
CA VAL A 48 10.42 -7.53 -18.72
C VAL A 48 9.21 -8.31 -19.18
N ALA A 49 8.93 -8.30 -20.48
CA ALA A 49 7.91 -9.16 -21.05
C ALA A 49 8.36 -10.62 -20.94
N VAL A 50 7.54 -11.46 -20.33
CA VAL A 50 7.76 -12.91 -20.29
C VAL A 50 6.83 -13.59 -21.27
N ASN A 51 7.19 -14.79 -21.71
CA ASN A 51 6.34 -15.55 -22.62
C ASN A 51 4.93 -15.68 -22.05
N CYS A 52 3.99 -15.25 -22.86
CA CYS A 52 2.58 -15.48 -22.68
C CYS A 52 2.15 -16.29 -23.89
N GLY A 53 1.31 -17.31 -23.69
CA GLY A 53 0.73 -18.06 -24.81
C GLY A 53 -0.21 -17.17 -25.63
N ASP A 54 -1.22 -17.76 -26.25
CA ASP A 54 -2.22 -16.97 -26.97
C ASP A 54 -3.07 -16.15 -25.98
N ALA A 55 -2.71 -14.88 -25.81
CA ALA A 55 -3.29 -13.99 -24.81
C ALA A 55 -3.92 -12.74 -25.43
N GLY A 56 -4.11 -12.71 -26.76
CA GLY A 56 -4.67 -11.57 -27.48
C GLY A 56 -3.93 -10.28 -27.12
N ASP A 57 -4.65 -9.31 -26.57
CA ASP A 57 -4.11 -7.99 -26.17
C ASP A 57 -3.47 -7.95 -24.78
N PHE A 58 -3.37 -9.09 -24.11
CA PHE A 58 -2.73 -9.19 -22.79
C PHE A 58 -1.29 -9.66 -22.89
N GLN A 59 -0.51 -9.27 -21.89
CA GLN A 59 0.90 -9.63 -21.76
C GLN A 59 1.21 -10.00 -20.32
N ARG A 60 2.07 -11.01 -20.15
CA ARG A 60 2.70 -11.30 -18.87
C ARG A 60 3.98 -10.50 -18.74
N TRP A 61 4.13 -9.84 -17.62
CA TRP A 61 5.30 -9.06 -17.25
C TRP A 61 5.90 -9.62 -15.97
N LEU A 62 7.21 -9.75 -15.96
CA LEU A 62 7.99 -9.86 -14.74
C LEU A 62 8.41 -8.45 -14.33
N VAL A 63 8.04 -8.04 -13.12
CA VAL A 63 8.23 -6.68 -12.63
C VAL A 63 9.09 -6.71 -11.38
N PHE A 64 10.05 -5.80 -11.33
CA PHE A 64 11.04 -5.68 -10.27
C PHE A 64 10.85 -4.34 -9.56
N ARG A 65 11.06 -4.33 -8.24
CA ARG A 65 11.08 -3.12 -7.43
C ARG A 65 12.25 -3.14 -6.47
N ARG A 66 13.04 -2.08 -6.42
CA ARG A 66 14.12 -1.89 -5.44
C ARG A 66 14.03 -0.52 -4.76
N ALA A 67 14.50 -0.44 -3.52
CA ALA A 67 14.56 0.82 -2.77
C ALA A 67 15.76 1.66 -3.25
N LEU A 68 15.59 2.98 -3.27
CA LEU A 68 16.63 3.92 -3.73
C LEU A 68 17.89 3.87 -2.86
N GLU A 69 17.74 3.61 -1.56
CA GLU A 69 18.84 3.51 -0.60
C GLU A 69 19.63 2.19 -0.70
N GLN A 70 19.11 1.21 -1.45
CA GLN A 70 19.62 -0.17 -1.49
C GLN A 70 19.83 -0.65 -2.93
N ILE A 71 20.14 0.26 -3.85
CA ILE A 71 20.38 -0.05 -5.27
C ILE A 71 21.50 -1.08 -5.45
N ASP A 72 22.54 -1.00 -4.62
CA ASP A 72 23.70 -1.90 -4.65
C ASP A 72 23.46 -3.25 -3.96
N GLN A 73 22.26 -3.46 -3.40
CA GLN A 73 21.92 -4.68 -2.66
C GLN A 73 20.90 -5.52 -3.43
N PRO A 74 21.34 -6.39 -4.37
CA PRO A 74 20.46 -7.19 -5.21
C PRO A 74 19.53 -8.13 -4.41
N GLN A 75 19.87 -8.44 -3.15
CA GLN A 75 19.03 -9.21 -2.24
C GLN A 75 17.76 -8.47 -1.77
N HIS A 76 17.66 -7.15 -1.94
CA HIS A 76 16.52 -6.32 -1.53
C HIS A 76 15.56 -5.98 -2.68
N VAL A 77 15.55 -6.80 -3.74
CA VAL A 77 14.61 -6.64 -4.86
C VAL A 77 13.32 -7.44 -4.60
N SER A 78 12.17 -6.79 -4.79
CA SER A 78 10.86 -7.43 -4.79
C SER A 78 10.46 -7.85 -6.21
N TYR A 79 9.93 -9.07 -6.37
CA TYR A 79 9.56 -9.65 -7.66
C TYR A 79 8.05 -9.87 -7.77
N TYR A 80 7.45 -9.35 -8.84
CA TYR A 80 6.02 -9.44 -9.14
C TYR A 80 5.79 -10.05 -10.51
N GLN A 81 4.74 -10.86 -10.64
CA GLN A 81 4.24 -11.30 -11.93
C GLN A 81 2.93 -10.57 -12.19
N VAL A 82 2.84 -9.91 -13.34
CA VAL A 82 1.71 -9.08 -13.71
C VAL A 82 1.14 -9.59 -15.02
N PHE A 83 -0.17 -9.77 -15.07
CA PHE A 83 -0.90 -10.08 -16.29
C PHE A 83 -1.87 -8.93 -16.55
N ALA A 84 -1.63 -8.18 -17.62
CA ALA A 84 -2.35 -6.95 -17.92
C ALA A 84 -2.36 -6.68 -19.43
N PRO A 85 -3.22 -5.79 -19.94
CA PRO A 85 -3.16 -5.34 -21.33
C PRO A 85 -1.75 -4.87 -21.71
N LYS A 86 -1.33 -5.11 -22.95
CA LYS A 86 0.01 -4.77 -23.48
C LYS A 86 0.36 -3.29 -23.28
N ASP A 87 -0.64 -2.41 -23.43
CA ASP A 87 -0.48 -0.95 -23.32
C ASP A 87 -0.48 -0.43 -21.87
N THR A 88 -0.57 -1.32 -20.89
CA THR A 88 -0.53 -0.91 -19.47
C THR A 88 0.83 -0.28 -19.16
N SER A 89 0.82 0.97 -18.69
CA SER A 89 2.06 1.67 -18.31
C SER A 89 2.72 1.06 -17.07
N LEU A 90 4.05 1.20 -16.94
CA LEU A 90 4.77 0.78 -15.75
C LEU A 90 4.31 1.57 -14.50
N ALA A 91 3.95 2.85 -14.66
CA ALA A 91 3.40 3.68 -13.59
C ALA A 91 2.06 3.12 -13.05
N THR A 92 1.17 2.67 -13.93
CA THR A 92 -0.09 2.01 -13.53
C THR A 92 0.19 0.73 -12.77
N ILE A 93 1.15 -0.08 -13.24
CA ILE A 93 1.56 -1.31 -12.56
C ILE A 93 2.13 -1.00 -11.16
N ALA A 94 3.01 -0.01 -11.05
CA ALA A 94 3.61 0.41 -9.78
C ALA A 94 2.54 0.90 -8.79
N LYS A 95 1.56 1.69 -9.25
CA LYS A 95 0.43 2.17 -8.45
C LYS A 95 -0.43 1.02 -7.93
N VAL A 96 -0.75 0.04 -8.78
CA VAL A 96 -1.53 -1.14 -8.37
C VAL A 96 -0.76 -2.01 -7.39
N ALA A 97 0.54 -2.25 -7.65
CA ALA A 97 1.41 -2.99 -6.74
C ALA A 97 1.55 -2.29 -5.39
N GLY A 98 1.58 -0.95 -5.37
CA GLY A 98 1.60 -0.13 -4.15
C GLY A 98 0.39 -0.32 -3.25
N LYS A 99 -0.81 -0.51 -3.83
CA LYS A 99 -2.05 -0.75 -3.07
C LYS A 99 -2.00 -2.01 -2.20
N ARG A 100 -1.16 -3.00 -2.53
CA ARG A 100 -0.99 -4.23 -1.73
C ARG A 100 -0.56 -3.92 -0.30
N TRP A 101 0.21 -2.86 -0.09
CA TRP A 101 0.64 -2.46 1.24
C TRP A 101 -0.51 -1.94 2.09
N GLY A 102 -1.49 -1.26 1.48
CA GLY A 102 -2.72 -0.85 2.17
C GLY A 102 -3.48 -2.03 2.76
N ILE A 103 -3.47 -3.19 2.09
CA ILE A 103 -4.08 -4.42 2.62
C ILE A 103 -3.37 -4.88 3.90
N GLU A 104 -2.03 -4.88 3.90
CA GLU A 104 -1.25 -5.26 5.09
C GLU A 104 -1.49 -4.31 6.26
N GLU A 105 -1.56 -2.99 6.00
CA GLU A 105 -1.95 -2.01 7.02
C GLU A 105 -3.38 -2.22 7.53
N CYS A 106 -4.33 -2.47 6.64
CA CYS A 106 -5.71 -2.78 7.01
C CYS A 106 -5.76 -3.98 7.97
N PHE A 107 -5.01 -5.06 7.70
CA PHE A 107 -4.92 -6.19 8.61
C PHE A 107 -4.20 -5.88 9.93
N LYS A 108 -3.18 -5.02 9.92
CA LYS A 108 -2.54 -4.56 11.16
C LYS A 108 -3.50 -3.78 12.03
N LEU A 109 -4.28 -2.87 11.44
CA LEU A 109 -5.33 -2.12 12.13
C LEU A 109 -6.41 -3.04 12.69
N ALA A 110 -6.84 -4.03 11.91
CA ALA A 110 -7.81 -5.02 12.38
C ALA A 110 -7.33 -5.78 13.61
N LYS A 111 -6.04 -6.16 13.62
CA LYS A 111 -5.42 -6.81 14.79
C LYS A 111 -5.33 -5.88 15.99
N SER A 112 -4.89 -4.65 15.80
CA SER A 112 -4.64 -3.74 16.93
C SER A 112 -5.89 -3.04 17.47
N GLN A 113 -6.92 -2.81 16.64
CA GLN A 113 -8.07 -1.99 16.99
C GLN A 113 -9.39 -2.75 17.05
N LEU A 114 -9.50 -3.88 16.35
CA LEU A 114 -10.75 -4.63 16.21
C LEU A 114 -10.69 -6.04 16.81
N GLY A 115 -9.61 -6.37 17.53
CA GLY A 115 -9.47 -7.67 18.20
C GLY A 115 -9.36 -8.85 17.24
N LEU A 116 -8.84 -8.65 16.02
CA LEU A 116 -8.63 -9.76 15.08
C LEU A 116 -7.68 -10.83 15.64
N ALA A 117 -6.77 -10.44 16.52
CA ALA A 117 -5.82 -11.34 17.20
C ALA A 117 -6.29 -11.78 18.60
N ASP A 118 -7.35 -11.18 19.14
CA ASP A 118 -7.73 -11.28 20.56
C ASP A 118 -9.01 -12.11 20.74
N TYR A 119 -9.04 -13.34 20.20
CA TYR A 119 -10.17 -14.25 20.35
C TYR A 119 -9.82 -15.41 21.31
N GLU A 120 -10.67 -15.65 22.32
CA GLU A 120 -10.54 -16.80 23.24
C GLU A 120 -11.40 -18.00 22.83
N VAL A 121 -11.84 -18.02 21.57
CA VAL A 121 -12.88 -18.96 21.11
C VAL A 121 -12.30 -20.35 20.84
N ARG A 122 -12.86 -21.38 21.50
CA ARG A 122 -12.45 -22.79 21.37
C ARG A 122 -13.30 -23.62 20.40
N SER A 123 -14.20 -22.99 19.64
CA SER A 123 -15.05 -23.66 18.65
C SER A 123 -14.91 -23.04 17.26
N TRP A 124 -14.97 -23.87 16.23
CA TRP A 124 -14.92 -23.45 14.83
C TRP A 124 -15.99 -22.40 14.49
N VAL A 125 -17.22 -22.63 14.94
CA VAL A 125 -18.36 -21.73 14.67
C VAL A 125 -18.17 -20.36 15.31
N GLY A 126 -17.70 -20.32 16.56
CA GLY A 126 -17.48 -19.05 17.24
C GLY A 126 -16.29 -18.29 16.65
N TRP A 127 -15.21 -18.99 16.26
CA TRP A 127 -14.09 -18.39 15.52
C TRP A 127 -14.56 -17.77 14.19
N HIS A 128 -15.35 -18.50 13.41
CA HIS A 128 -15.86 -18.01 12.12
C HIS A 128 -16.75 -16.78 12.27
N ARG A 129 -17.65 -16.77 13.27
CA ARG A 129 -18.48 -15.59 13.58
C ARG A 129 -17.63 -14.38 13.97
N HIS A 130 -16.64 -14.58 14.84
CA HIS A 130 -15.71 -13.51 15.25
C HIS A 130 -14.98 -12.92 14.06
N MET A 131 -14.34 -13.76 13.25
CA MET A 131 -13.62 -13.31 12.05
C MET A 131 -14.52 -12.54 11.09
N THR A 132 -15.75 -13.02 10.87
CA THR A 132 -16.72 -12.37 9.98
C THR A 132 -17.11 -10.98 10.51
N LEU A 133 -17.41 -10.86 11.81
CA LEU A 133 -17.79 -9.59 12.43
C LEU A 133 -16.64 -8.58 12.40
N VAL A 134 -15.42 -9.00 12.72
CA VAL A 134 -14.25 -8.14 12.69
C VAL A 134 -13.96 -7.63 11.28
N LEU A 135 -14.02 -8.49 10.27
CA LEU A 135 -13.83 -8.08 8.87
C LEU A 135 -14.95 -7.15 8.39
N ALA A 136 -16.20 -7.36 8.81
CA ALA A 136 -17.31 -6.46 8.47
C ALA A 136 -17.14 -5.08 9.11
N ALA A 137 -16.77 -5.02 10.40
CA ALA A 137 -16.50 -3.78 11.10
C ALA A 137 -15.31 -3.02 10.47
N GLN A 138 -14.26 -3.75 10.09
CA GLN A 138 -13.09 -3.17 9.41
C GLN A 138 -13.47 -2.56 8.05
N ALA A 139 -14.28 -3.26 7.25
CA ALA A 139 -14.75 -2.75 5.97
C ALA A 139 -15.59 -1.48 6.17
N PHE A 140 -16.51 -1.49 7.15
CA PHE A 140 -17.33 -0.34 7.50
C PHE A 140 -16.49 0.89 7.90
N LEU A 141 -15.53 0.71 8.81
CA LEU A 141 -14.63 1.78 9.24
C LEU A 141 -13.74 2.31 8.11
N THR A 142 -13.30 1.42 7.21
CA THR A 142 -12.48 1.80 6.04
C THR A 142 -13.29 2.69 5.08
N VAL A 143 -14.54 2.32 4.81
CA VAL A 143 -15.45 3.11 3.96
C VAL A 143 -15.77 4.45 4.62
N LEU A 144 -16.10 4.46 5.91
CA LEU A 144 -16.33 5.72 6.64
C LEU A 144 -15.12 6.64 6.59
N ARG A 145 -13.92 6.11 6.85
CA ARG A 145 -12.69 6.90 6.77
C ARG A 145 -12.50 7.50 5.37
N ALA A 146 -12.71 6.72 4.32
CA ALA A 146 -12.57 7.20 2.95
C ALA A 146 -13.59 8.30 2.59
N GLN A 147 -14.76 8.32 3.22
CA GLN A 147 -15.78 9.36 3.04
C GLN A 147 -15.51 10.62 3.87
N VAL A 148 -14.94 10.46 5.07
CA VAL A 148 -14.71 11.57 6.02
C VAL A 148 -13.40 12.30 5.74
N GLU A 149 -12.34 11.60 5.32
CA GLU A 149 -11.02 12.18 5.06
C GLU A 149 -11.04 13.38 4.07
N PRO A 150 -11.76 13.32 2.93
CA PRO A 150 -11.86 14.47 2.02
C PRO A 150 -12.56 15.67 2.66
N LEU A 151 -13.51 15.44 3.56
CA LEU A 151 -14.24 16.50 4.25
C LEU A 151 -13.32 17.23 5.25
N ILE A 152 -12.50 16.48 6.00
CA ILE A 152 -11.51 17.04 6.91
C ILE A 152 -10.45 17.84 6.14
N GLN A 153 -9.91 17.29 5.05
CA GLN A 153 -8.91 17.99 4.24
C GLN A 153 -9.47 19.25 3.57
N SER A 154 -10.74 19.23 3.14
CA SER A 154 -11.41 20.42 2.61
C SER A 154 -11.59 21.50 3.67
N SER A 155 -11.87 21.11 4.93
CA SER A 155 -12.01 22.05 6.05
C SER A 155 -10.69 22.64 6.55
N ASP A 156 -9.56 21.93 6.40
CA ASP A 156 -8.22 22.44 6.71
C ASP A 156 -7.67 23.38 5.61
N SER A 157 -8.15 23.26 4.37
CA SER A 157 -7.78 24.15 3.26
C SER A 157 -8.52 25.50 3.26
N SER A 158 -9.63 25.61 4.00
CA SER A 158 -10.17 26.88 4.48
C SER A 158 -9.41 27.28 5.75
N SER A 159 -8.74 28.43 5.72
CA SER A 159 -7.93 29.05 6.78
C SER A 159 -8.30 28.71 8.26
N PRO A 160 -7.33 28.71 9.18
CA PRO A 160 -7.55 28.24 10.55
C PRO A 160 -8.48 29.20 11.28
N LEU A 161 -9.73 28.78 11.52
CA LEU A 161 -10.64 29.54 12.41
C LEU A 161 -10.37 29.29 13.89
N PHE A 162 -9.33 28.53 14.23
CA PHE A 162 -8.87 28.37 15.61
C PHE A 162 -7.35 28.51 15.71
N ALA A 163 -6.87 29.75 15.61
CA ALA A 163 -5.77 30.12 16.48
C ALA A 163 -6.29 30.03 17.93
N PRO A 164 -5.62 29.35 18.87
CA PRO A 164 -6.01 29.40 20.28
C PRO A 164 -5.58 30.77 20.84
N THR A 165 -6.20 31.84 20.37
CA THR A 165 -6.07 33.18 20.96
C THR A 165 -7.11 33.31 22.06
N GLY A 166 -6.94 32.48 23.08
CA GLY A 166 -7.75 32.52 24.28
C GLY A 166 -6.86 32.10 25.42
N SER A 167 -6.13 33.07 26.00
CA SER A 167 -5.44 32.86 27.27
C SER A 167 -6.39 32.17 28.25
N LEU A 168 -5.87 31.22 29.03
CA LEU A 168 -6.60 30.47 30.06
C LEU A 168 -7.36 31.39 31.03
N ALA A 169 -6.92 32.65 31.15
CA ALA A 169 -7.62 33.71 31.88
C ALA A 169 -8.98 34.09 31.25
N ALA A 170 -9.07 34.22 29.92
CA ALA A 170 -10.30 34.56 29.21
C ALA A 170 -11.34 33.44 29.29
N PHE A 171 -10.90 32.17 29.28
CA PHE A 171 -11.78 31.02 29.46
C PHE A 171 -12.38 30.95 30.87
N LYS A 172 -11.62 31.33 31.91
CA LYS A 172 -12.09 31.33 33.30
C LYS A 172 -13.11 32.44 33.59
N VAL A 173 -12.94 33.62 32.99
CA VAL A 173 -13.89 34.75 33.14
C VAL A 173 -15.26 34.42 32.54
N LEU A 174 -15.31 33.75 31.39
CA LEU A 174 -16.55 33.37 30.70
C LEU A 174 -17.42 32.35 31.46
N ARG A 175 -16.84 31.60 32.41
CA ARG A 175 -17.54 30.57 33.20
C ARG A 175 -17.86 31.02 34.63
N GLY A 176 -17.59 32.28 34.97
CA GLY A 176 -17.97 32.84 36.28
C GLY A 176 -17.26 32.21 37.47
N CYS A 177 -16.11 31.56 37.27
CA CYS A 177 -15.31 31.04 38.38
C CYS A 177 -14.39 32.14 38.89
N SER A 178 -14.91 33.01 39.77
CA SER A 178 -14.07 33.84 40.62
C SER A 178 -13.28 32.94 41.58
N LEU A 179 -11.96 33.10 41.62
CA LEU A 179 -11.13 32.55 42.68
C LEU A 179 -11.47 33.30 43.97
N SER A 180 -12.03 32.57 44.94
CA SER A 180 -11.93 32.89 46.36
C SER A 180 -10.60 32.35 46.90
#